data_AF-A0A9X9WZK6-F1
#
_entry.id   AF-A0A9X9WZK6-F1
#
_cell.length_a   1.000
_cell.length_b   1.000
_cell.length_c   1.000
_cell.angle_alpha   90.00
_cell.angle_beta   90.00
_cell.angle_gamma   90.00
#
_symmetry.space_group_name_H-M   'P 1'
#
loop_
_entity.id
_entity.type
_entity.pdbx_description
1 polymer ?
#
loop_
_entity_poly.entity_id
_entity_poly.type
_entity_poly.pdbx_seq_one_letter_code
_entity_poly.pdbx_strand_id
1 'polypeptide(L)'
;MTGGVRRASRHLLDVLLPPRCLACEGEVQTQGALCPACFAGLTPITAPFCGRCGVPFTHDGQAQASEAAGLCPRCSRDLPSFLSARAAFRYDAGAKRLILPFKHADRTDLALPLARHMARAGAPLLARADMIVPVPAHWRRLLRRRYDQAALLAKALGALSGRQVLPDLLRRVRPTPPLADKGAAERAVTVDGAFALSRRGGAAVVGRHVLLVDDVMTSGATAEACARILLGAGAAAVEVLAAARVPDPRLRDA
;
A
#
# COMPACT_ATOMS: atom_id res chain seq x y z
N MET A 1 -28.30 -27.95 10.63
CA MET A 1 -28.31 -28.60 9.29
C MET A 1 -27.97 -27.64 8.12
N THR A 2 -27.23 -26.55 8.35
CA THR A 2 -26.94 -25.49 7.33
C THR A 2 -25.58 -25.64 6.61
N GLY A 3 -24.75 -26.61 7.02
CA GLY A 3 -23.40 -26.81 6.48
C GLY A 3 -23.33 -27.67 5.21
N GLY A 4 -24.33 -28.52 4.94
CA GLY A 4 -24.38 -29.40 3.77
C GLY A 4 -24.78 -28.66 2.50
N VAL A 5 -25.82 -27.82 2.59
CA VAL A 5 -26.30 -26.98 1.48
C VAL A 5 -25.23 -26.00 0.99
N ARG A 6 -24.45 -25.40 1.92
CA ARG A 6 -23.34 -24.49 1.59
C ARG A 6 -22.13 -25.17 0.93
N ARG A 7 -21.92 -26.46 1.19
CA ARG A 7 -20.83 -27.24 0.55
C ARG A 7 -21.23 -27.70 -0.84
N ALA A 8 -22.43 -28.27 -0.99
CA ALA A 8 -22.94 -28.70 -2.29
C ALA A 8 -23.05 -27.52 -3.28
N SER A 9 -23.50 -26.35 -2.83
CA SER A 9 -23.57 -25.14 -3.67
C SER A 9 -22.19 -24.62 -4.07
N ARG A 10 -21.18 -24.72 -3.19
CA ARG A 10 -19.78 -24.35 -3.51
C ARG A 10 -19.17 -25.31 -4.53
N HIS A 11 -19.37 -26.62 -4.35
CA HIS A 11 -18.85 -27.61 -5.29
C HIS A 11 -19.47 -27.47 -6.69
N LEU A 12 -20.77 -27.17 -6.79
CA LEU A 12 -21.41 -26.92 -8.09
C LEU A 12 -20.89 -25.62 -8.74
N LEU A 13 -20.67 -24.57 -7.96
CA LEU A 13 -20.06 -23.33 -8.43
C LEU A 13 -18.61 -23.52 -8.85
N ASP A 14 -17.81 -24.31 -8.14
CA ASP A 14 -16.41 -24.59 -8.50
C ASP A 14 -16.29 -25.47 -9.76
N VAL A 15 -17.31 -26.26 -10.10
CA VAL A 15 -17.37 -27.00 -11.39
C VAL A 15 -17.71 -26.07 -12.55
N LEU A 16 -18.60 -25.08 -12.34
CA LEU A 16 -19.00 -24.13 -13.38
C LEU A 16 -18.02 -22.95 -13.51
N LEU A 17 -17.34 -22.58 -12.43
CA LEU A 17 -16.39 -21.47 -12.29
C LEU A 17 -15.15 -21.97 -11.50
N PRO A 18 -14.29 -22.80 -12.14
CA PRO A 18 -13.14 -23.37 -11.47
C PRO A 18 -12.26 -22.27 -10.87
N PRO A 19 -11.74 -22.44 -9.64
CA PRO A 19 -10.85 -21.49 -9.02
C PRO A 19 -9.63 -21.23 -9.91
N ARG A 20 -9.44 -19.95 -10.28
CA ARG A 20 -8.36 -19.51 -11.16
C ARG A 20 -7.34 -18.67 -10.41
N CYS A 21 -6.09 -18.79 -10.82
CA CYS A 21 -4.96 -18.02 -10.32
C CYS A 21 -5.23 -16.53 -10.50
N LEU A 22 -5.01 -15.77 -9.43
CA LEU A 22 -5.18 -14.32 -9.41
C LEU A 22 -4.31 -13.55 -10.41
N ALA A 23 -3.22 -14.15 -10.90
CA ALA A 23 -2.24 -13.51 -11.79
C ALA A 23 -2.26 -14.02 -13.24
N CYS A 24 -2.41 -15.33 -13.46
CA CYS A 24 -2.33 -15.94 -14.80
C CYS A 24 -3.58 -16.72 -15.22
N GLU A 25 -4.61 -16.74 -14.38
CA GLU A 25 -5.86 -17.48 -14.61
C GLU A 25 -5.74 -19.01 -14.74
N GLY A 26 -4.55 -19.59 -14.55
CA GLY A 26 -4.38 -21.04 -14.46
C GLY A 26 -5.09 -21.65 -13.25
N GLU A 27 -5.33 -22.96 -13.26
CA GLU A 27 -6.09 -23.65 -12.21
C GLU A 27 -5.39 -23.58 -10.84
N VAL A 28 -6.16 -23.35 -9.78
CA VAL A 28 -5.71 -23.38 -8.38
C VAL A 28 -6.75 -24.08 -7.52
N GLN A 29 -6.35 -24.57 -6.33
CA GLN A 29 -7.28 -25.33 -5.47
C GLN A 29 -8.32 -24.46 -4.75
N THR A 30 -8.07 -23.17 -4.62
CA THR A 30 -8.92 -22.26 -3.83
C THR A 30 -9.09 -20.92 -4.53
N GLN A 31 -10.31 -20.39 -4.51
CA GLN A 31 -10.62 -19.02 -4.96
C GLN A 31 -9.71 -18.00 -4.26
N GLY A 32 -9.20 -17.03 -5.00
CA GLY A 32 -8.33 -15.99 -4.46
C GLY A 32 -6.90 -16.44 -4.12
N ALA A 33 -6.41 -17.54 -4.71
CA ALA A 33 -5.03 -17.98 -4.58
C ALA A 33 -4.17 -17.66 -5.80
N LEU A 34 -2.85 -17.71 -5.60
CA LEU A 34 -1.87 -17.72 -6.67
C LEU A 34 -1.41 -19.15 -6.93
N CYS A 35 -1.21 -19.50 -8.19
CA CYS A 35 -0.52 -20.74 -8.52
C CYS A 35 0.95 -20.66 -8.06
N PRO A 36 1.63 -21.81 -7.84
CA PRO A 36 3.01 -21.83 -7.36
C PRO A 36 3.97 -20.98 -8.21
N ALA A 37 3.84 -21.01 -9.54
CA ALA A 37 4.68 -20.23 -10.44
C ALA A 37 4.47 -18.71 -10.28
N CYS A 38 3.22 -18.27 -10.15
CA CYS A 38 2.93 -16.84 -9.94
C CYS A 38 3.33 -16.38 -8.55
N PHE A 39 3.19 -17.23 -7.55
CA PHE A 39 3.67 -16.95 -6.20
C PHE A 39 5.20 -16.82 -6.17
N ALA A 40 5.92 -17.74 -6.81
CA ALA A 40 7.38 -17.72 -6.91
C ALA A 40 7.91 -16.49 -7.67
N GLY A 41 7.10 -15.93 -8.57
CA GLY A 41 7.44 -14.70 -9.30
C GLY A 41 7.28 -13.42 -8.49
N LEU A 42 6.70 -13.46 -7.28
CA LEU A 42 6.62 -12.29 -6.41
C LEU A 42 7.92 -12.11 -5.63
N THR A 43 8.34 -10.86 -5.47
CA THR A 43 9.51 -10.53 -4.64
C THR A 43 9.07 -9.80 -3.36
N PRO A 44 8.88 -10.51 -2.23
CA PRO A 44 8.58 -9.89 -0.94
C PRO A 44 9.69 -8.91 -0.52
N ILE A 45 9.33 -7.85 0.17
CA ILE A 45 10.31 -6.99 0.85
C ILE A 45 10.46 -7.50 2.28
N THR A 46 11.63 -8.09 2.56
CA THR A 46 12.05 -8.52 3.89
C THR A 46 13.24 -7.70 4.34
N ALA A 47 13.56 -7.77 5.64
CA ALA A 47 14.79 -7.16 6.15
C ALA A 47 16.02 -7.75 5.43
N PRO A 48 17.09 -6.97 5.21
CA PRO A 48 17.25 -5.58 5.67
C PRO A 48 16.65 -4.53 4.72
N PHE A 49 16.03 -3.50 5.29
CA PHE A 49 15.45 -2.35 4.58
C PHE A 49 15.63 -1.08 5.41
N CYS A 50 15.48 0.09 4.78
CA CYS A 50 15.50 1.37 5.48
C CYS A 50 14.36 1.46 6.52
N GLY A 51 14.71 1.76 7.77
CA GLY A 51 13.77 1.91 8.88
C GLY A 51 12.71 2.99 8.63
N ARG A 52 13.05 4.03 7.85
CA ARG A 52 12.17 5.15 7.51
C ARG A 52 11.32 4.89 6.27
N CYS A 53 11.93 4.81 5.09
CA CYS A 53 11.14 4.72 3.84
C CYS A 53 10.83 3.30 3.39
N GLY A 54 11.34 2.26 4.07
CA GLY A 54 11.08 0.86 3.74
C GLY A 54 11.69 0.40 2.42
N VAL A 55 12.70 1.09 1.89
CA VAL A 55 13.42 0.64 0.70
C VAL A 55 14.32 -0.55 1.05
N PRO A 56 14.24 -1.68 0.32
CA PRO A 56 15.12 -2.82 0.56
C PRO A 56 16.56 -2.47 0.21
N PHE A 57 17.52 -2.97 1.00
CA PHE A 57 18.94 -2.90 0.65
C PHE A 57 19.29 -4.03 -0.31
N THR A 58 20.16 -3.77 -1.28
CA THR A 58 20.40 -4.71 -2.40
C THR A 58 21.49 -5.74 -2.11
N HIS A 59 22.48 -5.46 -1.24
CA HIS A 59 23.57 -6.38 -0.89
C HIS A 59 24.18 -6.08 0.49
N ASP A 60 24.83 -7.09 1.09
CA ASP A 60 25.49 -7.06 2.41
C ASP A 60 26.50 -5.91 2.60
N GLY A 61 27.04 -5.35 1.51
CA GLY A 61 27.95 -4.19 1.55
C GLY A 61 27.27 -2.83 1.81
N GLN A 62 25.98 -2.68 1.47
CA GLN A 62 25.20 -1.48 1.83
C GLN A 62 24.69 -1.52 3.28
N ALA A 63 24.69 -2.71 3.90
CA ALA A 63 24.49 -2.84 5.34
C ALA A 63 25.65 -2.14 6.08
N GLN A 64 26.89 -2.29 5.60
CA GLN A 64 28.08 -1.81 6.29
C GLN A 64 28.25 -0.27 6.32
N ALA A 65 27.70 0.47 5.35
CA ALA A 65 27.77 1.95 5.37
C ALA A 65 26.66 2.61 6.20
N SER A 66 25.62 1.86 6.60
CA SER A 66 24.45 2.36 7.33
C SER A 66 24.12 1.55 8.60
N GLU A 67 24.91 0.56 8.97
CA GLU A 67 24.62 -0.35 10.10
C GLU A 67 24.37 0.38 11.43
N ALA A 68 24.98 1.56 11.62
CA ALA A 68 24.74 2.39 12.81
C ALA A 68 23.34 3.05 12.86
N ALA A 69 22.62 3.21 11.74
CA ALA A 69 21.36 3.96 11.69
C ALA A 69 20.19 3.27 10.96
N GLY A 70 20.44 2.24 10.13
CA GLY A 70 19.41 1.56 9.35
C GLY A 70 18.65 2.47 8.36
N LEU A 71 19.32 3.48 7.79
CA LEU A 71 18.74 4.48 6.88
C LEU A 71 19.37 4.43 5.49
N CYS A 72 18.55 4.50 4.44
CA CYS A 72 19.09 4.66 3.08
C CYS A 72 19.70 6.07 2.87
N PRO A 73 20.59 6.28 1.88
CA PRO A 73 21.21 7.57 1.57
C PRO A 73 20.24 8.74 1.39
N ARG A 74 19.00 8.48 0.98
CA ARG A 74 17.97 9.51 0.91
C ARG A 74 17.50 9.92 2.29
N CYS A 75 17.15 8.95 3.14
CA CYS A 75 16.63 9.22 4.48
C CYS A 75 17.70 9.70 5.46
N SER A 76 18.98 9.45 5.19
CA SER A 76 20.07 10.06 5.96
C SER A 76 20.23 11.56 5.66
N ARG A 77 19.88 12.01 4.45
CA ARG A 77 19.91 13.42 4.07
C ARG A 77 18.65 14.18 4.42
N ASP A 78 17.49 13.56 4.19
CA ASP A 78 16.19 14.19 4.36
C ASP A 78 15.16 13.17 4.85
N LEU A 79 14.71 13.36 6.09
CA LEU A 79 13.74 12.48 6.72
C LEU A 79 12.33 12.84 6.26
N PRO A 80 11.51 11.85 5.84
CA PRO A 80 10.10 12.10 5.63
C PRO A 80 9.40 12.44 6.95
N SER A 81 8.28 13.14 6.87
CA SER A 81 7.44 13.48 8.03
C SER A 81 6.80 12.24 8.66
N PHE A 82 6.55 11.18 7.89
CA PHE A 82 6.04 9.92 8.44
C PHE A 82 7.14 9.13 9.17
N LEU A 83 6.76 8.42 10.23
CA LEU A 83 7.67 7.70 11.13
C LEU A 83 8.35 6.52 10.43
N SER A 84 7.57 5.70 9.73
CA SER A 84 8.07 4.56 8.96
C SER A 84 7.14 4.18 7.82
N ALA A 85 7.68 3.48 6.81
CA ALA A 85 6.93 2.89 5.71
C ALA A 85 7.31 1.43 5.49
N ARG A 86 6.34 0.60 5.12
CA ARG A 86 6.52 -0.80 4.69
C ARG A 86 5.75 -1.06 3.41
N ALA A 87 6.23 -2.02 2.62
CA ALA A 87 5.51 -2.51 1.47
C ALA A 87 5.61 -4.03 1.40
N ALA A 88 4.59 -4.71 0.89
CA ALA A 88 4.60 -6.17 0.80
C ALA A 88 5.60 -6.68 -0.25
N PHE A 89 5.64 -6.02 -1.42
CA PHE A 89 6.43 -6.49 -2.56
C PHE A 89 7.28 -5.40 -3.21
N ARG A 90 8.36 -5.80 -3.89
CA ARG A 90 9.01 -4.94 -4.89
C ARG A 90 8.08 -4.82 -6.09
N TYR A 91 7.99 -3.63 -6.67
CA TYR A 91 7.19 -3.38 -7.86
C TYR A 91 7.96 -3.80 -9.12
N ASP A 92 7.97 -5.10 -9.37
CA ASP A 92 8.63 -5.77 -10.49
C ASP A 92 7.60 -6.44 -11.43
N ALA A 93 8.07 -7.29 -12.35
CA ALA A 93 7.19 -7.99 -13.29
C ALA A 93 6.14 -8.87 -12.58
N GLY A 94 6.49 -9.51 -11.47
CA GLY A 94 5.58 -10.36 -10.71
C GLY A 94 4.51 -9.55 -10.00
N ALA A 95 4.89 -8.53 -9.24
CA ALA A 95 3.94 -7.68 -8.54
C ALA A 95 3.02 -6.91 -9.51
N LYS A 96 3.51 -6.52 -10.69
CA LYS A 96 2.70 -5.90 -11.75
C LYS A 96 1.55 -6.78 -12.22
N ARG A 97 1.71 -8.10 -12.26
CA ARG A 97 0.63 -9.04 -12.65
C ARG A 97 -0.55 -9.03 -11.68
N LEU A 98 -0.33 -8.60 -10.43
CA LEU A 98 -1.42 -8.42 -9.46
C LEU A 98 -1.92 -6.98 -9.43
N ILE A 99 -1.00 -6.02 -9.42
CA ILE A 99 -1.34 -4.62 -9.18
C ILE A 99 -1.98 -3.96 -10.41
N LEU A 100 -1.57 -4.33 -11.62
CA LEU A 100 -2.16 -3.75 -12.83
C LEU A 100 -3.61 -4.17 -13.04
N PRO A 101 -4.00 -5.47 -12.94
CA PRO A 101 -5.41 -5.85 -13.00
C PRO A 101 -6.23 -5.23 -11.87
N PHE A 102 -5.69 -5.15 -10.66
CA PHE A 102 -6.36 -4.46 -9.55
C PHE A 102 -6.63 -2.98 -9.85
N LYS A 103 -5.69 -2.33 -10.57
CA LYS A 103 -5.79 -0.95 -11.01
C LYS A 103 -6.76 -0.75 -12.19
N HIS A 104 -6.84 -1.68 -13.13
CA HIS A 104 -7.40 -1.42 -14.47
C HIS A 104 -8.57 -2.32 -14.89
N ALA A 105 -8.83 -3.43 -14.20
CA ALA A 105 -9.71 -4.50 -14.69
C ALA A 105 -10.84 -4.88 -13.72
N ASP A 106 -11.26 -3.97 -12.82
CA ASP A 106 -12.34 -4.21 -11.85
C ASP A 106 -12.16 -5.45 -10.93
N ARG A 107 -10.92 -5.93 -10.79
CA ARG A 107 -10.52 -7.11 -10.00
C ARG A 107 -10.44 -6.82 -8.50
N THR A 108 -11.57 -6.43 -7.91
CA THR A 108 -11.68 -6.13 -6.46
C THR A 108 -11.43 -7.35 -5.57
N ASP A 109 -11.55 -8.56 -6.13
CA ASP A 109 -11.18 -9.84 -5.53
C ASP A 109 -9.70 -9.92 -5.12
N LEU A 110 -8.83 -9.09 -5.73
CA LEU A 110 -7.42 -8.98 -5.36
C LEU A 110 -7.17 -8.22 -4.05
N ALA A 111 -8.15 -7.47 -3.55
CA ALA A 111 -7.96 -6.62 -2.37
C ALA A 111 -7.61 -7.43 -1.11
N LEU A 112 -8.33 -8.51 -0.82
CA LEU A 112 -8.09 -9.33 0.37
C LEU A 112 -6.75 -10.11 0.30
N PRO A 113 -6.41 -10.80 -0.81
CA PRO A 113 -5.10 -11.42 -0.99
C PRO A 113 -3.94 -10.44 -0.80
N LEU A 114 -3.99 -9.27 -1.45
CA LEU A 114 -2.96 -8.24 -1.30
C LEU A 114 -2.90 -7.71 0.14
N ALA A 115 -4.05 -7.45 0.77
CA ALA A 115 -4.12 -7.01 2.15
C ALA A 115 -3.53 -8.03 3.14
N ARG A 116 -3.67 -9.34 2.91
CA ARG A 116 -3.01 -10.37 3.74
C ARG A 116 -1.49 -10.28 3.66
N HIS A 117 -0.93 -10.04 2.47
CA HIS A 117 0.51 -9.85 2.31
C HIS A 117 0.98 -8.54 2.96
N MET A 118 0.22 -7.46 2.79
CA MET A 118 0.46 -6.18 3.46
C MET A 118 0.41 -6.33 4.98
N ALA A 119 -0.56 -7.08 5.52
CA ALA A 119 -0.69 -7.28 6.96
C ALA A 119 0.51 -8.01 7.55
N ARG A 120 1.09 -8.99 6.82
CA ARG A 120 2.33 -9.65 7.24
C ARG A 120 3.52 -8.71 7.20
N ALA A 121 3.71 -7.99 6.10
CA ALA A 121 4.84 -7.06 5.94
C ALA A 121 4.79 -5.86 6.88
N GLY A 122 3.58 -5.42 7.25
CA GLY A 122 3.30 -4.28 8.10
C GLY A 122 2.79 -4.64 9.50
N ALA A 123 2.96 -5.88 9.97
CA ALA A 123 2.39 -6.33 11.25
C ALA A 123 2.72 -5.39 12.43
N PRO A 124 3.96 -4.89 12.60
CA PRO A 124 4.27 -3.92 13.66
C PRO A 124 3.54 -2.59 13.50
N LEU A 125 3.35 -2.12 12.26
CA LEU A 125 2.65 -0.86 11.97
C LEU A 125 1.17 -0.99 12.30
N LEU A 126 0.55 -2.11 11.92
CA LEU A 126 -0.86 -2.40 12.23
C LEU A 126 -1.10 -2.53 13.74
N ALA A 127 -0.15 -3.11 14.48
CA ALA A 127 -0.27 -3.23 15.93
C ALA A 127 -0.26 -1.88 16.65
N ARG A 128 0.49 -0.89 16.12
CA ARG A 128 0.58 0.46 16.68
C ARG A 128 -0.49 1.44 16.21
N ALA A 129 -1.19 1.13 15.11
CA ALA A 129 -2.08 2.07 14.45
C ALA A 129 -3.46 2.13 15.11
N ASP A 130 -3.87 3.29 15.62
CA ASP A 130 -5.24 3.49 16.14
C ASP A 130 -6.30 3.46 15.03
N MET A 131 -5.90 3.85 13.81
CA MET A 131 -6.78 3.89 12.65
C MET A 131 -6.03 3.70 11.34
N ILE A 132 -6.81 3.32 10.32
CA ILE A 132 -6.34 3.14 8.95
C ILE A 132 -7.00 4.18 8.06
N VAL A 133 -6.19 4.85 7.25
CA VAL A 133 -6.63 5.92 6.35
C VAL A 133 -6.07 5.63 4.96
N PRO A 134 -6.90 5.44 3.93
CA PRO A 134 -6.40 5.28 2.58
C PRO A 134 -5.85 6.60 2.04
N VAL A 135 -4.77 6.52 1.27
CA VAL A 135 -4.26 7.66 0.50
C VAL A 135 -5.25 7.97 -0.62
N PRO A 136 -5.83 9.18 -0.67
CA PRO A 136 -6.94 9.46 -1.58
C PRO A 136 -6.47 9.49 -3.05
N ALA A 137 -7.16 8.72 -3.89
CA ALA A 137 -6.95 8.76 -5.32
C ALA A 137 -7.42 10.10 -5.92
N HIS A 138 -6.96 10.40 -7.15
CA HIS A 138 -7.47 11.55 -7.88
C HIS A 138 -8.91 11.32 -8.36
N TRP A 139 -9.79 12.31 -8.20
CA TRP A 139 -11.21 12.21 -8.58
C TRP A 139 -11.43 11.90 -10.07
N ARG A 140 -10.59 12.40 -11.00
CA ARG A 140 -10.61 11.99 -12.43
C ARG A 140 -10.11 10.55 -12.68
N ARG A 141 -9.49 9.91 -11.69
CA ARG A 141 -9.13 8.48 -11.68
C ARG A 141 -10.30 7.63 -11.15
N LEU A 142 -11.02 8.11 -10.14
CA LEU A 142 -12.24 7.47 -9.61
C LEU A 142 -13.37 7.42 -10.65
N LEU A 143 -13.57 8.51 -11.40
CA LEU A 143 -14.59 8.60 -12.47
C LEU A 143 -14.37 7.62 -13.64
N ARG A 144 -13.15 7.08 -13.82
CA ARG A 144 -12.84 6.10 -14.87
C ARG A 144 -12.75 4.65 -14.35
N ARG A 145 -12.65 4.44 -13.04
CA ARG A 145 -12.30 3.14 -12.42
C ARG A 145 -13.27 2.66 -11.35
N ARG A 146 -14.37 3.38 -11.11
CA ARG A 146 -15.49 3.04 -10.21
C ARG A 146 -15.16 2.87 -8.71
N TYR A 147 -13.91 2.63 -8.29
CA TYR A 147 -13.51 2.46 -6.89
C TYR A 147 -12.09 2.98 -6.58
N ASP A 148 -11.85 3.28 -5.29
CA ASP A 148 -10.54 3.67 -4.74
C ASP A 148 -9.77 2.42 -4.27
N GLN A 149 -8.66 2.11 -4.94
CA GLN A 149 -7.82 0.94 -4.67
C GLN A 149 -7.24 0.96 -3.25
N ALA A 150 -6.77 2.12 -2.80
CA ALA A 150 -6.24 2.28 -1.46
C ALA A 150 -7.35 2.09 -0.42
N ALA A 151 -8.57 2.57 -0.69
CA ALA A 151 -9.72 2.35 0.19
C ALA A 151 -10.13 0.87 0.27
N LEU A 152 -10.10 0.12 -0.83
CA LEU A 152 -10.38 -1.32 -0.81
C LEU A 152 -9.33 -2.09 0.01
N LEU A 153 -8.05 -1.77 -0.17
CA LEU A 153 -6.96 -2.36 0.63
C LEU A 153 -7.10 -1.98 2.11
N ALA A 154 -7.38 -0.70 2.41
CA ALA A 154 -7.60 -0.22 3.77
C ALA A 154 -8.78 -0.93 4.45
N LYS A 155 -9.90 -1.11 3.74
CA LYS A 155 -11.07 -1.84 4.24
C LYS A 155 -10.72 -3.30 4.55
N ALA A 156 -10.01 -3.97 3.65
CA ALA A 156 -9.57 -5.34 3.87
C ALA A 156 -8.59 -5.45 5.05
N LEU A 157 -7.66 -4.50 5.21
CA LEU A 157 -6.75 -4.42 6.35
C LEU A 157 -7.49 -4.16 7.67
N GLY A 158 -8.48 -3.27 7.68
CA GLY A 158 -9.32 -3.04 8.86
C GLY A 158 -10.06 -4.29 9.29
N ALA A 159 -10.62 -5.04 8.33
CA ALA A 159 -11.26 -6.33 8.61
C ALA A 159 -10.27 -7.40 9.16
N LEU A 160 -9.02 -7.40 8.68
CA LEU A 160 -7.99 -8.34 9.16
C LEU A 160 -7.41 -7.98 10.53
N SER A 161 -7.34 -6.68 10.86
CA SER A 161 -6.67 -6.16 12.05
C SER A 161 -7.61 -5.67 13.15
N GLY A 162 -8.91 -5.57 12.86
CA GLY A 162 -9.91 -4.98 13.76
C GLY A 162 -9.82 -3.45 13.87
N ARG A 163 -8.97 -2.78 13.10
CA ARG A 163 -8.78 -1.31 13.18
C ARG A 163 -9.85 -0.57 12.40
N GLN A 164 -10.28 0.58 12.96
CA GLN A 164 -11.21 1.47 12.29
C GLN A 164 -10.59 2.02 11.01
N VAL A 165 -11.37 2.03 9.93
CA VAL A 165 -10.98 2.60 8.63
C VAL A 165 -11.77 3.88 8.40
N LEU A 166 -11.08 4.98 8.13
CA LEU A 166 -11.68 6.29 7.84
C LEU A 166 -11.40 6.70 6.39
N PRO A 167 -12.20 6.21 5.41
CA PRO A 167 -11.92 6.41 3.99
C PRO A 167 -12.04 7.87 3.54
N ASP A 168 -12.91 8.66 4.19
CA ASP A 168 -13.20 10.05 3.82
C ASP A 168 -12.41 11.07 4.65
N LEU A 169 -11.43 10.62 5.44
CA LEU A 169 -10.64 11.52 6.29
C LEU A 169 -9.80 12.48 5.47
N LEU A 170 -9.11 11.97 4.45
CA LEU A 170 -8.30 12.75 3.53
C LEU A 170 -9.02 12.87 2.18
N ARG A 171 -8.94 14.04 1.58
CA ARG A 171 -9.52 14.33 0.27
C ARG A 171 -8.49 14.98 -0.62
N ARG A 172 -8.48 14.59 -1.89
CA ARG A 172 -7.67 15.27 -2.90
C ARG A 172 -8.45 16.44 -3.48
N VAL A 173 -8.02 17.66 -3.16
CA VAL A 173 -8.69 18.92 -3.51
C VAL A 173 -8.26 19.50 -4.86
N ARG A 174 -7.08 19.15 -5.37
CA ARG A 174 -6.60 19.62 -6.68
C ARG A 174 -6.08 18.50 -7.59
N PRO A 175 -6.30 18.59 -8.91
CA PRO A 175 -5.58 17.78 -9.87
C PRO A 175 -4.11 18.11 -9.88
N THR A 176 -3.27 17.08 -9.84
CA THR A 176 -1.86 17.23 -10.16
C THR A 176 -1.58 16.55 -11.49
N PRO A 177 -0.69 17.11 -12.33
CA PRO A 177 -0.17 16.43 -13.50
C PRO A 177 0.45 15.07 -13.13
N PRO A 178 0.59 14.13 -14.09
CA PRO A 178 1.37 12.90 -13.89
C PRO A 178 2.75 13.21 -13.30
N LEU A 179 3.14 12.46 -12.27
CA LEU A 179 4.42 12.64 -11.57
C LEU A 179 5.54 11.77 -12.15
N ALA A 180 5.27 11.02 -13.21
CA ALA A 180 6.20 10.05 -13.79
C ALA A 180 7.51 10.75 -14.22
N ASP A 181 7.40 11.92 -14.83
CA ASP A 181 8.52 12.62 -15.47
C ASP A 181 9.12 13.76 -14.63
N LYS A 182 8.64 13.97 -13.40
CA LYS A 182 9.02 15.11 -12.55
C LYS A 182 10.14 14.80 -11.57
N GLY A 183 11.00 15.77 -11.27
CA GLY A 183 12.03 15.65 -10.22
C GLY A 183 11.44 15.49 -8.80
N ALA A 184 12.24 15.08 -7.80
CA ALA A 184 11.74 14.90 -6.43
C ALA A 184 11.23 16.22 -5.80
N ALA A 185 11.93 17.34 -6.04
CA ALA A 185 11.51 18.67 -5.61
C ALA A 185 10.24 19.15 -6.33
N GLU A 186 10.16 18.98 -7.66
CA GLU A 186 8.95 19.31 -8.43
C GLU A 186 7.74 18.48 -8.01
N ARG A 187 7.95 17.21 -7.63
CA ARG A 187 6.90 16.36 -7.06
C ARG A 187 6.42 16.91 -5.71
N ALA A 188 7.32 17.39 -4.84
CA ALA A 188 6.94 17.96 -3.55
C ALA A 188 6.08 19.22 -3.71
N VAL A 189 6.46 20.13 -4.61
CA VAL A 189 5.68 21.35 -4.93
C VAL A 189 4.36 21.02 -5.61
N THR A 190 4.37 20.07 -6.56
CA THR A 190 3.18 19.67 -7.31
C THR A 190 2.09 19.05 -6.42
N VAL A 191 2.50 18.38 -5.33
CA VAL A 191 1.58 17.72 -4.40
C VAL A 191 1.15 18.65 -3.25
N ASP A 192 1.87 19.74 -3.02
CA ASP A 192 1.57 20.69 -1.96
C ASP A 192 0.18 21.35 -2.18
N GLY A 193 -0.67 21.31 -1.14
CA GLY A 193 -2.07 21.72 -1.22
C GLY A 193 -2.94 20.93 -2.21
N ALA A 194 -2.50 19.74 -2.68
CA ALA A 194 -3.35 18.84 -3.46
C ALA A 194 -4.27 18.00 -2.57
N PHE A 195 -3.98 17.91 -1.28
CA PHE A 195 -4.71 17.13 -0.28
C PHE A 195 -5.20 18.03 0.86
N ALA A 196 -6.29 17.64 1.50
CA ALA A 196 -6.83 18.31 2.67
C ALA A 196 -7.57 17.31 3.56
N LEU A 197 -7.73 17.65 4.84
CA LEU A 197 -8.65 16.95 5.73
C LEU A 197 -10.10 17.25 5.34
N SER A 198 -10.98 16.27 5.56
CA SER A 198 -12.41 16.53 5.51
C SER A 198 -12.84 17.48 6.64
N ARG A 199 -13.91 18.26 6.40
CA ARG A 199 -14.41 19.27 7.35
C ARG A 199 -14.68 18.75 8.76
N ARG A 200 -14.96 17.45 8.89
CA ARG A 200 -15.29 16.78 10.17
C ARG A 200 -14.14 15.91 10.69
N GLY A 201 -13.02 15.85 9.96
CA GLY A 201 -11.94 14.89 10.19
C GLY A 201 -10.92 15.31 11.25
N GLY A 202 -10.74 16.61 11.49
CA GLY A 202 -9.66 17.12 12.35
C GLY A 202 -9.67 16.54 13.76
N ALA A 203 -10.82 16.57 14.44
CA ALA A 203 -10.96 16.03 15.80
C ALA A 203 -10.71 14.52 15.90
N ALA A 204 -10.95 13.77 14.82
CA ALA A 204 -10.74 12.32 14.83
C ALA A 204 -9.25 11.93 14.92
N VAL A 205 -8.35 12.81 14.46
CA VAL A 205 -6.92 12.51 14.27
C VAL A 205 -6.06 12.91 15.47
N VAL A 206 -6.53 13.82 16.31
CA VAL A 206 -5.76 14.38 17.43
C VAL A 206 -5.29 13.26 18.37
N GLY A 207 -3.98 13.20 18.59
CA GLY A 207 -3.32 12.23 19.47
C GLY A 207 -3.27 10.80 18.93
N ARG A 208 -3.68 10.55 17.68
CA ARG A 208 -3.78 9.19 17.11
C ARG A 208 -2.57 8.80 16.29
N HIS A 209 -2.26 7.52 16.32
CA HIS A 209 -1.35 6.85 15.38
C HIS A 209 -2.11 6.44 14.13
N VAL A 210 -1.80 7.09 13.01
CA VAL A 210 -2.50 6.88 11.73
C VAL A 210 -1.66 5.99 10.81
N LEU A 211 -2.25 4.90 10.32
CA LEU A 211 -1.67 4.09 9.26
C LEU A 211 -2.24 4.51 7.90
N LEU A 212 -1.42 5.16 7.09
CA LEU A 212 -1.71 5.45 5.70
C LEU A 212 -1.58 4.19 4.85
N VAL A 213 -2.57 3.93 3.98
CA VAL A 213 -2.57 2.78 3.07
C VAL A 213 -2.53 3.24 1.62
N ASP A 214 -1.65 2.66 0.81
CA ASP A 214 -1.53 2.94 -0.63
C ASP A 214 -1.39 1.64 -1.44
N ASP A 215 -1.63 1.70 -2.75
CA ASP A 215 -1.40 0.56 -3.64
C ASP A 215 0.09 0.41 -3.98
N VAL A 216 0.74 1.49 -4.42
CA VAL A 216 2.12 1.50 -4.90
C VAL A 216 2.82 2.76 -4.44
N MET A 217 3.84 2.56 -3.60
CA MET A 217 4.73 3.64 -3.16
C MET A 217 5.89 3.79 -4.14
N THR A 218 6.00 4.97 -4.75
CA THR A 218 7.15 5.33 -5.60
C THR A 218 8.19 6.10 -4.76
N SER A 219 8.27 7.42 -4.92
CA SER A 219 9.10 8.29 -4.09
C SER A 219 8.53 8.50 -2.69
N GLY A 220 7.25 8.17 -2.47
CA GLY A 220 6.56 8.48 -1.21
C GLY A 220 6.13 9.95 -1.09
N ALA A 221 6.22 10.76 -2.15
CA ALA A 221 5.78 12.17 -2.10
C ALA A 221 4.29 12.33 -1.73
N THR A 222 3.44 11.42 -2.20
CA THR A 222 2.02 11.40 -1.84
C THR A 222 1.83 11.13 -0.35
N ALA A 223 2.53 10.12 0.17
CA ALA A 223 2.47 9.76 1.59
C ALA A 223 3.03 10.89 2.47
N GLU A 224 4.11 11.54 2.04
CA GLU A 224 4.71 12.69 2.70
C GLU A 224 3.71 13.86 2.83
N ALA A 225 3.02 14.22 1.76
CA ALA A 225 2.03 15.29 1.80
C ALA A 225 0.83 14.94 2.69
N CYS A 226 0.35 13.69 2.64
CA CYS A 226 -0.73 13.22 3.52
C CYS A 226 -0.29 13.22 4.99
N ALA A 227 0.94 12.79 5.27
CA ALA A 227 1.51 12.76 6.61
C ALA A 227 1.62 14.16 7.20
N ARG A 228 2.12 15.15 6.43
CA ARG A 228 2.18 16.56 6.88
C ARG A 228 0.82 17.12 7.26
N ILE A 229 -0.23 16.81 6.50
CA ILE A 229 -1.58 17.25 6.81
C ILE A 229 -2.11 16.60 8.10
N LEU A 230 -1.89 15.30 8.28
CA LEU A 230 -2.34 14.57 9.46
C LEU A 230 -1.60 15.03 10.73
N LEU A 231 -0.28 15.18 10.65
CA LEU A 231 0.55 15.69 11.75
C LEU A 231 0.21 17.14 12.07
N GLY A 232 0.02 17.99 11.06
CA GLY A 232 -0.42 19.38 11.25
C GLY A 232 -1.80 19.50 11.89
N ALA A 233 -2.63 18.45 11.82
CA ALA A 233 -3.92 18.37 12.50
C ALA A 233 -3.86 17.66 13.86
N GLY A 234 -2.66 17.36 14.35
CA GLY A 234 -2.43 16.82 15.69
C GLY A 234 -2.32 15.31 15.77
N ALA A 235 -2.12 14.57 14.67
CA ALA A 235 -1.75 13.16 14.74
C ALA A 235 -0.49 12.98 15.60
N ALA A 236 -0.47 11.96 16.47
CA ALA A 236 0.71 11.65 17.27
C ALA A 236 1.80 10.97 16.43
N ALA A 237 1.41 10.14 15.45
CA ALA A 237 2.33 9.53 14.50
C ALA A 237 1.61 9.17 13.20
N VAL A 238 2.37 9.12 12.11
CA VAL A 238 1.90 8.62 10.81
C VAL A 238 2.86 7.56 10.30
N GLU A 239 2.36 6.38 9.95
CA GLU A 239 3.10 5.31 9.30
C GLU A 239 2.44 4.95 7.95
N VAL A 240 3.17 4.29 7.05
CA VAL A 240 2.69 4.01 5.69
C VAL A 240 2.80 2.52 5.37
N LEU A 241 1.75 1.93 4.81
CA LEU A 241 1.74 0.56 4.33
C LEU A 241 1.24 0.48 2.89
N ALA A 242 2.07 -0.05 1.99
CA ALA A 242 1.75 -0.19 0.57
C ALA A 242 1.74 -1.64 0.09
N ALA A 243 0.98 -1.95 -0.97
CA ALA A 243 1.03 -3.29 -1.57
C ALA A 243 2.38 -3.53 -2.28
N ALA A 244 2.92 -2.52 -2.96
CA ALA A 244 4.28 -2.59 -3.49
C ALA A 244 5.06 -1.29 -3.43
N ARG A 245 6.38 -1.41 -3.58
CA ARG A 245 7.31 -0.28 -3.67
C ARG A 245 8.12 -0.32 -4.96
N VAL A 246 8.17 0.79 -5.68
CA VAL A 246 9.03 0.94 -6.87
C VAL A 246 10.49 0.95 -6.44
N PRO A 247 11.36 0.12 -7.06
CA PRO A 247 12.80 0.20 -6.85
C PRO A 247 13.28 1.62 -7.13
N ASP A 248 14.05 2.21 -6.22
CA ASP A 248 14.66 3.51 -6.46
C ASP A 248 15.93 3.29 -7.31
N PRO A 249 15.97 3.75 -8.58
CA PRO A 249 17.15 3.58 -9.42
C PRO A 249 18.39 4.26 -8.83
N ARG A 250 18.22 5.29 -7.97
CA ARG A 250 19.33 5.99 -7.30
C ARG A 250 19.98 5.20 -6.17
N LEU A 251 19.41 4.04 -5.84
CA LEU A 251 19.92 3.14 -4.79
C LEU A 251 20.46 1.82 -5.38
N ARG A 252 20.52 1.71 -6.71
CA ARG A 252 21.09 0.54 -7.41
C ARG A 252 22.61 0.61 -7.57
N ASP A 253 23.18 1.81 -7.55
CA ASP A 253 24.58 2.08 -7.89
C ASP A 253 25.36 2.73 -6.73
N ALA A 254 24.99 2.43 -5.48
CA ALA A 254 25.71 2.87 -4.28
C ALA A 254 26.40 1.70 -3.59
#